data_AF-A0A932CK73-F1
#
_entry.id   AF-A0A932CK73-F1
#
_cell.length_a   1.000
_cell.length_b   1.000
_cell.length_c   1.000
_cell.angle_alpha   90.00
_cell.angle_beta   90.00
_cell.angle_gamma   90.00
#
_symmetry.space_group_name_H-M   'P 1'
#
loop_
_entity.id
_entity.type
_entity.pdbx_description
1 polymer ?
#
loop_
_entity_poly.entity_id
_entity_poly.type
_entity_poly.pdbx_seq_one_letter_code
_entity_poly.pdbx_strand_id
1 'polypeptide(L)'
;MPDPQFITSADWNNLGRLLTMLWLFVAAVVGLAGSFLLAHAVIPSLLTTGELEEWTPRLQRLRPVLYAAAILFLVLAAVILAIATDLTHNVARIYDRWWF
;
A
#
# COMPACT_ATOMS: atom_id res chain seq x y z
N MET A 1 -25.70 23.62 17.08
CA MET A 1 -25.08 22.75 16.06
C MET A 1 -26.16 22.43 15.05
N PRO A 2 -25.93 22.57 13.74
CA PRO A 2 -26.85 22.03 12.76
C PRO A 2 -26.93 20.51 12.95
N ASP A 3 -28.13 19.95 12.86
CA ASP A 3 -28.33 18.50 12.96
C ASP A 3 -27.57 17.80 11.83
N PRO A 4 -26.97 16.62 12.08
CA PRO A 4 -26.26 15.87 11.04
C PRO A 4 -27.21 15.56 9.88
N GLN A 5 -26.77 15.86 8.64
CA GLN A 5 -27.53 15.53 7.45
C GLN A 5 -27.79 14.01 7.40
N PHE A 6 -28.98 13.64 6.94
CA PHE A 6 -29.38 12.24 6.87
C PHE A 6 -28.42 11.47 5.96
N ILE A 7 -27.73 10.47 6.50
CA ILE A 7 -26.82 9.61 5.72
C ILE A 7 -27.63 8.82 4.70
N THR A 8 -27.26 8.95 3.43
CA THR A 8 -27.89 8.25 2.31
C THR A 8 -27.19 6.92 2.02
N SER A 9 -27.83 6.03 1.25
CA SER A 9 -27.20 4.80 0.76
C SER A 9 -25.96 5.08 -0.11
N ALA A 10 -25.91 6.22 -0.80
CA ALA A 10 -24.76 6.63 -1.59
C ALA A 10 -23.55 6.96 -0.70
N ASP A 11 -23.79 7.54 0.48
CA ASP A 11 -22.75 7.89 1.44
C ASP A 11 -22.12 6.64 2.06
N TRP A 12 -22.95 5.65 2.41
CA TRP A 12 -22.47 4.33 2.85
C TRP A 12 -21.61 3.64 1.78
N ASN A 13 -21.99 3.72 0.51
CA ASN A 13 -21.21 3.15 -0.58
C ASN A 13 -19.85 3.86 -0.75
N ASN A 14 -19.82 5.19 -0.64
CA ASN A 14 -18.58 5.96 -0.70
C ASN A 14 -17.65 5.62 0.49
N LEU A 15 -18.21 5.46 1.69
CA LEU A 15 -17.44 5.05 2.87
C LEU A 15 -16.87 3.64 2.73
N GLY A 16 -17.67 2.70 2.21
CA GLY A 16 -17.21 1.34 1.90
C GLY A 16 -16.06 1.35 0.89
N ARG A 17 -16.18 2.16 -0.18
CA ARG A 17 -15.12 2.32 -1.19
C ARG A 17 -13.84 2.91 -0.60
N LEU A 18 -13.96 3.90 0.29
CA LEU A 18 -12.82 4.48 1.00
C LEU A 18 -12.12 3.42 1.88
N LEU A 19 -12.89 2.64 2.64
CA LEU A 19 -12.35 1.58 3.48
C LEU A 19 -11.62 0.51 2.65
N THR A 20 -12.18 0.11 1.51
CA THR A 20 -11.50 -0.80 0.57
C THR A 20 -10.18 -0.22 0.07
N MET A 21 -10.16 1.05 -0.34
CA MET A 21 -8.92 1.72 -0.76
C MET A 21 -7.87 1.74 0.35
N LEU A 22 -8.28 1.95 1.60
CA LEU A 22 -7.38 1.95 2.74
C LEU A 22 -6.74 0.57 2.98
N TRP A 23 -7.51 -0.51 2.86
CA TRP A 23 -6.98 -1.87 2.93
C TRP A 23 -6.05 -2.21 1.76
N LEU A 24 -6.38 -1.79 0.54
CA LEU A 24 -5.51 -1.96 -0.62
C LEU A 24 -4.19 -1.20 -0.46
N PHE A 25 -4.24 0.00 0.12
CA PHE A 25 -3.05 0.78 0.44
C PHE A 25 -2.14 0.03 1.44
N VAL A 26 -2.72 -0.49 2.53
CA VAL A 26 -1.99 -1.30 3.51
C VAL A 26 -1.34 -2.52 2.84
N ALA A 27 -2.08 -3.24 2.00
CA ALA A 27 -1.55 -4.39 1.27
C ALA A 27 -0.38 -4.00 0.34
N ALA A 28 -0.49 -2.89 -0.38
CA ALA A 28 0.57 -2.38 -1.24
C ALA A 28 1.83 -1.99 -0.44
N VAL A 29 1.66 -1.31 0.69
CA VAL A 29 2.79 -0.93 1.57
C VAL A 29 3.47 -2.15 2.19
N VAL A 30 2.71 -3.17 2.61
CA VAL A 30 3.27 -4.43 3.10
C VAL A 30 4.03 -5.16 1.98
N GLY A 31 3.49 -5.21 0.76
CA GLY A 31 4.16 -5.76 -0.41
C GLY A 31 5.45 -5.02 -0.74
N LEU A 32 5.46 -3.69 -0.65
CA LEU A 32 6.64 -2.85 -0.82
C LEU A 32 7.70 -3.17 0.23
N ALA A 33 7.32 -3.13 1.52
CA ALA A 33 8.24 -3.34 2.63
C ALA A 33 8.84 -4.74 2.57
N GLY A 34 8.01 -5.76 2.33
CA GLY A 34 8.46 -7.14 2.17
C GLY A 34 9.43 -7.30 0.99
N SER A 35 9.08 -6.79 -0.19
CA SER A 35 9.94 -6.89 -1.38
C SER A 35 11.29 -6.17 -1.18
N PHE A 36 11.25 -4.97 -0.58
CA PHE A 36 12.44 -4.19 -0.31
C PHE A 36 13.35 -4.84 0.75
N LEU A 37 12.79 -5.27 1.88
CA LEU A 37 13.53 -5.93 2.95
C LEU A 37 14.16 -7.24 2.48
N LEU A 38 13.43 -8.03 1.67
CA LEU A 38 13.97 -9.24 1.08
C LEU A 38 15.17 -8.96 0.17
N ALA A 39 15.06 -7.95 -0.71
CA ALA A 39 16.11 -7.59 -1.65
C ALA A 39 17.36 -6.97 -0.98
N HIS A 40 17.13 -6.17 0.08
CA HIS A 40 18.14 -5.31 0.68
C HIS A 40 18.79 -5.90 1.93
N ALA A 41 18.04 -6.62 2.77
CA ALA A 41 18.54 -7.17 4.03
C ALA A 41 18.66 -8.69 4.00
N VAL A 42 17.56 -9.40 3.65
CA VAL A 42 17.50 -10.86 3.81
C VAL A 42 18.38 -11.59 2.79
N ILE A 43 18.31 -11.26 1.50
CA ILE A 43 19.15 -11.94 0.50
C ILE A 43 20.64 -11.69 0.80
N PRO A 44 21.11 -10.46 1.05
CA PRO A 44 22.51 -10.23 1.42
C PRO A 44 22.93 -10.99 2.68
N SER A 45 22.11 -11.03 3.73
CA SER A 45 22.46 -11.77 4.94
C SER A 45 22.61 -13.28 4.68
N LEU A 46 21.74 -13.86 3.84
CA LEU A 46 21.82 -15.27 3.43
C LEU A 46 23.05 -15.57 2.57
N LEU A 47 23.47 -14.62 1.74
CA LEU A 47 24.69 -14.78 0.93
C LEU A 47 25.95 -14.72 1.80
N THR A 48 25.95 -13.93 2.87
CA THR A 48 27.10 -13.81 3.77
C THR A 48 27.31 -15.01 4.68
N THR A 49 26.25 -15.75 5.03
CA THR A 49 26.37 -16.94 5.88
C THR A 49 26.86 -18.19 5.15
N GLY A 50 26.87 -18.20 3.81
CA GLY A 50 27.40 -19.31 3.00
C GLY A 50 26.56 -20.59 3.06
N GLU A 51 25.42 -20.60 3.77
CA GLU A 51 24.58 -21.80 3.96
C GLU A 51 23.91 -22.30 2.67
N LEU A 52 23.92 -21.49 1.61
CA LEU A 52 23.18 -21.71 0.37
C LEU A 52 24.02 -21.43 -0.89
N GLU A 53 25.26 -21.95 -0.95
CA GLU A 53 26.15 -21.81 -2.12
C GLU A 53 25.45 -22.26 -3.43
N GLU A 54 24.68 -23.34 -3.42
CA GLU A 54 23.93 -23.83 -4.60
C GLU A 54 22.85 -22.84 -5.08
N TRP A 55 22.25 -22.06 -4.18
CA TRP A 55 21.16 -21.14 -4.49
C TRP A 55 21.63 -19.70 -4.72
N THR A 56 22.90 -19.41 -4.44
CA THR A 56 23.55 -18.11 -4.62
C THR A 56 23.26 -17.45 -5.99
N PRO A 57 23.44 -18.12 -7.14
CA PRO A 57 23.16 -17.50 -8.44
C PRO A 57 21.67 -17.20 -8.66
N ARG A 58 20.76 -17.97 -8.04
CA ARG A 58 19.30 -17.70 -8.11
C ARG A 58 18.93 -16.51 -7.24
N LEU A 59 19.43 -16.43 -6.01
CA LEU A 59 19.17 -15.32 -5.09
C LEU A 59 19.70 -13.99 -5.66
N GLN A 60 20.89 -13.98 -6.25
CA GLN A 60 21.44 -12.78 -6.89
C GLN A 60 20.56 -12.28 -8.04
N ARG A 61 19.99 -13.20 -8.85
CA ARG A 61 19.08 -12.85 -9.94
C ARG A 61 17.69 -12.41 -9.46
N LEU A 62 17.27 -12.85 -8.28
CA LEU A 62 16.00 -12.48 -7.67
C LEU A 62 16.01 -11.04 -7.10
N ARG A 63 17.16 -10.54 -6.65
CA ARG A 63 17.30 -9.16 -6.10
C ARG A 63 16.76 -8.07 -7.04
N PRO A 64 17.18 -7.96 -8.31
CA PRO A 64 16.65 -6.92 -9.20
C PRO A 64 15.14 -7.06 -9.44
N VAL A 65 14.62 -8.29 -9.47
CA VAL A 65 13.18 -8.55 -9.60
C VAL A 65 12.43 -8.05 -8.37
N LEU A 66 12.95 -8.29 -7.17
CA LEU A 66 12.35 -7.81 -5.93
C LEU A 66 12.41 -6.28 -5.81
N TYR A 67 13.48 -5.63 -6.27
CA TYR A 67 13.52 -4.18 -6.36
C TYR A 67 12.51 -3.62 -7.36
N ALA A 68 12.36 -4.27 -8.53
CA ALA A 68 11.33 -3.90 -9.50
C ALA A 68 9.92 -4.07 -8.91
N ALA A 69 9.67 -5.16 -8.17
CA ALA A 69 8.43 -5.37 -7.44
C ALA A 69 8.20 -4.29 -6.37
N ALA A 70 9.23 -3.90 -5.62
CA ALA A 70 9.13 -2.84 -4.62
C ALA A 70 8.75 -1.49 -5.27
N ILE A 71 9.34 -1.15 -6.42
CA ILE A 71 8.98 0.05 -7.19
C ILE A 71 7.53 -0.05 -7.68
N LEU A 72 7.10 -1.22 -8.18
CA LEU A 72 5.72 -1.44 -8.60
C LEU A 72 4.74 -1.21 -7.45
N PHE A 73 5.01 -1.78 -6.27
CA PHE A 73 4.20 -1.57 -5.09
C PHE A 73 4.21 -0.10 -4.61
N LEU A 74 5.32 0.61 -4.79
CA LEU A 74 5.41 2.04 -4.48
C LEU A 74 4.47 2.85 -5.37
N VAL A 75 4.51 2.60 -6.68
CA VAL A 75 3.63 3.26 -7.66
C VAL A 75 2.17 2.92 -7.37
N LEU A 76 1.88 1.65 -7.09
CA LEU A 76 0.53 1.20 -6.75
C LEU A 76 0.02 1.91 -5.47
N ALA A 77 0.83 2.00 -4.43
CA ALA A 77 0.47 2.70 -3.19
C ALA A 77 0.19 4.19 -3.45
N ALA A 78 1.00 4.85 -4.29
CA ALA A 78 0.79 6.25 -4.66
C ALA A 78 -0.51 6.45 -5.45
N VAL A 79 -0.84 5.57 -6.39
CA VAL A 79 -2.11 5.61 -7.15
C VAL A 79 -3.31 5.39 -6.22
N ILE A 80 -3.24 4.42 -5.31
CA ILE A 80 -4.33 4.18 -4.35
C ILE A 80 -4.52 5.40 -3.44
N LEU A 81 -3.44 6.03 -2.99
CA LEU A 81 -3.50 7.24 -2.18
C LEU A 81 -4.20 8.38 -2.93
N ALA A 82 -3.86 8.61 -4.20
CA ALA A 82 -4.50 9.63 -5.04
C ALA A 82 -6.01 9.37 -5.22
N ILE A 83 -6.40 8.10 -5.47
CA ILE A 83 -7.82 7.72 -5.58
C ILE A 83 -8.54 7.92 -4.23
N ALA A 84 -7.88 7.58 -3.12
CA ALA A 84 -8.44 7.78 -1.78
C ALA A 84 -8.66 9.28 -1.49
N THR A 85 -7.72 10.17 -1.86
CA THR A 85 -7.88 11.62 -1.67
C THR A 85 -9.06 12.19 -2.46
N ASP A 86 -9.28 11.72 -3.70
CA ASP A 86 -10.43 12.13 -4.51
C ASP A 86 -11.75 11.64 -3.90
N LEU A 87 -11.76 10.43 -3.36
CA LEU A 87 -12.88 9.88 -2.60
C LEU A 87 -13.20 10.73 -1.36
N THR A 88 -12.18 11.14 -0.59
CA THR A 88 -12.38 11.97 0.61
C THR A 88 -12.92 13.36 0.30
N HIS A 89 -12.52 13.98 -0.82
CA HIS A 89 -13.10 15.26 -1.25
C HIS A 89 -14.60 15.18 -1.49
N ASN A 90 -15.11 14.04 -1.95
CA ASN A 90 -16.55 13.81 -2.13
C ASN A 90 -17.28 13.63 -0.78
N VAL A 91 -16.63 13.00 0.20
CA VAL A 91 -17.18 12.77 1.54
C VAL A 91 -17.12 14.03 2.42
N ALA A 92 -16.13 14.89 2.22
CA ALA A 92 -15.99 16.19 2.90
C ALA A 92 -17.17 17.14 2.65
N ARG A 93 -18.00 16.86 1.65
CA ARG A 93 -19.25 17.60 1.39
C ARG A 93 -20.35 17.31 2.42
N ILE A 94 -20.21 16.23 3.21
CA ILE A 94 -21.20 15.75 4.18
C ILE A 94 -20.81 16.18 5.60
N TYR A 95 -19.51 16.26 5.90
CA TYR A 95 -18.98 16.73 7.17
C TYR A 95 -18.03 17.91 6.95
N ASP A 96 -18.44 19.09 7.44
CA ASP A 96 -17.69 20.37 7.36
C ASP A 96 -16.28 20.29 7.98
N ARG A 97 -16.01 19.26 8.79
CA ARG A 97 -14.73 19.03 9.46
C ARG A 97 -14.40 17.54 9.47
N TRP A 98 -13.61 17.12 8.48
CA TRP A 98 -13.17 15.74 8.26
C TRP A 98 -11.75 15.46 8.80
N TRP A 99 -11.10 16.47 9.35
CA TRP A 99 -9.81 16.40 10.05
C TRP A 99 -9.89 17.28 11.31
N PHE A 100 -9.15 16.92 12.37
CA PHE A 100 -9.26 17.51 13.71
C PHE A 100 -9.07 19.02 13.73
#